data_AF-A0A2S8PE68-F1
#
_entry.id   AF-A0A2S8PE68-F1
#
_cell.length_a   1.000
_cell.length_b   1.000
_cell.length_c   1.000
_cell.angle_alpha   90.00
_cell.angle_beta   90.00
_cell.angle_gamma   90.00
#
_symmetry.space_group_name_H-M   'P 1'
#
loop_
_entity.id
_entity.type
_entity.pdbx_description
1 polymer ?
#
loop_
_entity_poly.entity_id
_entity_poly.type
_entity_poly.pdbx_seq_one_letter_code
_entity_poly.pdbx_strand_id
1 'polypeptide(L)'
;MRKWFFMLAVIVILVLVGFRSVQHQIGGSGTKHVKTETEQEAAKQGGASAKPEDGSPSKEESPYLDVNSNQVHLGNLLLVNKDHPVSGDAVKKDVVNLFDHKDLMEGYSLLDAQIMLSEDLARHFMTMVDAARKDGVDHFLISSGYRDFDKQEELYKEKGSEYALPAGASEHNLGLSMDIGSSLKEMDKAPEGKWLKENAWKYGFILRYPEDKISITGIQYEPWHFRYVGLPHSAVMYEKNMALEEYLDYLKQQGKITETVEGKTYEIAYYPSADMGKIDKPASANYEISGDNIDGVIVTTEKEQAAE
;
A
#
# COMPACT_ATOMS: atom_id res chain seq x y z
N MET A 1 -31.71 -12.65 23.80
CA MET A 1 -30.63 -13.49 24.35
C MET A 1 -30.38 -14.78 23.55
N ARG A 2 -30.29 -14.73 22.21
CA ARG A 2 -29.87 -15.86 21.35
C ARG A 2 -29.28 -15.32 20.03
N LYS A 3 -28.22 -14.52 20.07
CA LYS A 3 -27.44 -14.12 18.87
C LYS A 3 -25.92 -13.93 19.11
N TRP A 4 -25.44 -14.11 20.34
CA TRP A 4 -24.06 -13.76 20.72
C TRP A 4 -23.10 -14.96 20.86
N PHE A 5 -23.56 -16.18 20.55
CA PHE A 5 -22.76 -17.39 20.74
C PHE A 5 -22.01 -17.89 19.50
N PHE A 6 -22.16 -17.24 18.33
CA PHE A 6 -21.51 -17.70 17.09
C PHE A 6 -20.18 -16.98 16.75
N MET A 7 -19.82 -15.91 17.46
CA MET A 7 -18.58 -15.17 17.18
C MET A 7 -17.33 -15.81 17.82
N LEU A 8 -17.51 -16.78 18.72
CA LEU A 8 -16.42 -17.48 19.42
C LEU A 8 -15.90 -18.73 18.69
N ALA A 9 -16.54 -19.16 17.60
CA ALA A 9 -16.22 -20.43 16.93
C ALA A 9 -15.26 -20.30 15.73
N VAL A 10 -15.04 -19.10 15.20
CA VAL A 10 -14.26 -18.92 13.96
C VAL A 10 -12.76 -18.79 14.22
N ILE A 11 -12.34 -18.34 15.41
CA ILE A 11 -10.91 -18.19 15.76
C ILE A 11 -10.29 -19.51 16.25
N VAL A 12 -11.08 -20.48 16.72
CA VAL A 12 -10.57 -21.74 17.30
C VAL A 12 -10.34 -22.85 16.24
N ILE A 13 -10.87 -22.72 15.02
CA ILE A 13 -10.77 -23.80 14.00
C ILE A 13 -9.45 -23.77 13.19
N LEU A 14 -8.67 -22.68 13.23
CA LEU A 14 -7.38 -22.61 12.52
C LEU A 14 -6.20 -23.29 13.23
N VAL A 15 -6.36 -23.73 14.50
CA VAL A 15 -5.28 -24.36 15.26
C VAL A 15 -5.23 -25.90 15.09
N LEU A 16 -6.25 -26.54 14.50
CA LEU A 16 -6.33 -28.02 14.49
C LEU A 16 -6.19 -28.71 13.12
N VAL A 17 -5.94 -27.98 12.02
CA VAL A 17 -5.75 -28.60 10.69
C VAL A 17 -4.29 -28.54 10.18
N GLY A 18 -3.42 -27.77 10.83
CA GLY A 18 -2.01 -27.60 10.42
C GLY A 18 -1.04 -28.73 10.81
N PHE A 19 -1.50 -29.83 11.43
CA PHE A 19 -0.63 -30.91 11.92
C PHE A 19 -1.00 -32.28 11.34
N ARG A 20 -0.89 -32.42 10.02
CA ARG A 20 -0.76 -33.69 9.25
C ARG A 20 -0.67 -33.29 7.77
N SER A 21 0.51 -33.13 7.17
CA SER A 21 1.20 -34.26 6.56
C SER A 21 2.60 -33.83 6.09
N VAL A 22 3.62 -34.23 6.83
CA VAL A 22 5.00 -34.33 6.34
C VAL A 22 5.38 -35.80 6.43
N GLN A 23 5.98 -36.32 5.35
CA GLN A 23 6.67 -37.63 5.16
C GLN A 23 6.03 -38.64 4.19
N HIS A 24 6.33 -38.50 2.89
CA HIS A 24 6.78 -39.54 1.95
C HIS A 24 7.04 -38.81 0.60
N GLN A 25 8.08 -39.01 -0.20
CA GLN A 25 8.92 -40.19 -0.45
C GLN A 25 10.17 -39.76 -1.24
N ILE A 26 11.33 -40.38 -0.97
CA ILE A 26 12.56 -40.29 -1.76
C ILE A 26 12.61 -41.44 -2.76
N GLY A 27 13.05 -41.16 -4.01
CA GLY A 27 13.93 -42.03 -4.78
C GLY A 27 13.36 -42.70 -6.05
N GLY A 28 14.05 -42.55 -7.19
CA GLY A 28 13.89 -43.43 -8.35
C GLY A 28 14.38 -42.87 -9.70
N SER A 29 15.54 -43.34 -10.14
CA SER A 29 16.26 -43.06 -11.40
C SER A 29 15.59 -43.64 -12.67
N GLY A 30 15.86 -43.03 -13.84
CA GLY A 30 15.59 -43.65 -15.15
C GLY A 30 15.88 -42.76 -16.37
N THR A 31 17.03 -42.99 -17.00
CA THR A 31 17.51 -42.38 -18.26
C THR A 31 16.72 -42.80 -19.50
N LYS A 32 16.65 -41.94 -20.53
CA LYS A 32 16.76 -42.34 -21.95
C LYS A 32 17.14 -41.18 -22.87
N HIS A 33 18.19 -41.44 -23.65
CA HIS A 33 18.72 -40.69 -24.78
C HIS A 33 17.73 -40.50 -25.93
N VAL A 34 17.80 -39.35 -26.60
CA VAL A 34 17.70 -39.23 -28.07
C VAL A 34 18.71 -38.17 -28.54
N LYS A 35 19.64 -38.59 -29.42
CA LYS A 35 20.44 -37.76 -30.33
C LYS A 35 19.57 -37.51 -31.60
N THR A 36 19.78 -36.57 -32.51
CA THR A 36 21.04 -36.14 -33.14
C THR A 36 20.72 -34.99 -34.12
N GLU A 37 21.76 -34.18 -34.39
CA GLU A 37 22.14 -33.55 -35.68
C GLU A 37 21.26 -32.42 -36.27
N THR A 38 21.76 -31.44 -37.03
CA THR A 38 23.07 -30.79 -37.28
C THR A 38 22.73 -29.67 -38.27
N GLU A 39 23.35 -28.49 -38.15
CA GLU A 39 24.07 -27.83 -39.27
C GLU A 39 24.66 -26.49 -38.84
N GLN A 40 25.99 -26.45 -38.90
CA GLN A 40 26.80 -25.24 -38.95
C GLN A 40 26.87 -24.79 -40.41
N GLU A 41 26.91 -23.48 -40.63
CA GLU A 41 27.84 -22.94 -41.61
C GLU A 41 28.39 -21.59 -41.15
N ALA A 42 29.69 -21.42 -41.40
CA ALA A 42 30.56 -20.38 -40.87
C ALA A 42 31.16 -19.57 -42.02
N ALA A 43 31.36 -18.27 -41.81
CA ALA A 43 32.39 -17.40 -42.42
C ALA A 43 32.08 -15.95 -42.01
N LYS A 44 33.01 -15.01 -41.81
CA LYS A 44 34.48 -14.96 -41.75
C LYS A 44 34.82 -13.59 -41.12
N GLN A 45 35.99 -13.55 -40.48
CA GLN A 45 36.63 -12.40 -39.83
C GLN A 45 36.84 -11.17 -40.72
N GLY A 46 36.92 -10.00 -40.07
CA GLY A 46 37.58 -8.80 -40.61
C GLY A 46 37.51 -7.65 -39.60
N GLY A 47 38.56 -7.46 -38.80
CA GLY A 47 38.69 -6.32 -37.90
C GLY A 47 39.23 -5.08 -38.61
N ALA A 48 38.70 -3.91 -38.24
CA ALA A 48 39.41 -2.63 -38.34
C ALA A 48 38.81 -1.67 -37.31
N SER A 49 39.67 -1.22 -36.39
CA SER A 49 39.41 -0.16 -35.43
C SER A 49 39.57 1.20 -36.11
N ALA A 50 38.58 2.08 -35.97
CA ALA A 50 38.70 3.52 -36.17
C ALA A 50 37.76 4.25 -35.18
N LYS A 51 38.26 5.39 -34.69
CA LYS A 51 37.88 6.16 -33.49
C LYS A 51 36.40 6.54 -33.31
N PRO A 52 35.98 6.81 -32.05
CA PRO A 52 34.66 7.32 -31.74
C PRO A 52 34.53 8.79 -32.13
N GLU A 53 33.48 9.13 -32.88
CA GLU A 53 32.98 10.50 -32.96
C GLU A 53 32.19 10.79 -31.69
N ASP A 54 32.81 11.61 -30.84
CA ASP A 54 32.21 12.28 -29.71
C ASP A 54 31.21 13.34 -30.21
N GLY A 55 30.01 13.34 -29.63
CA GLY A 55 28.90 14.17 -30.08
C GLY A 55 27.54 13.54 -29.89
N SER A 56 27.32 12.86 -28.75
CA SER A 56 25.95 12.53 -28.34
C SER A 56 25.26 13.83 -27.94
N PRO A 57 24.14 14.25 -28.56
CA PRO A 57 23.42 15.43 -28.12
C PRO A 57 22.92 15.15 -26.70
N SER A 58 23.27 16.01 -25.75
CA SER A 58 22.64 16.03 -24.44
C SER A 58 21.13 16.13 -24.66
N LYS A 59 20.39 15.05 -24.36
CA LYS A 59 18.93 15.10 -24.34
C LYS A 59 18.56 16.19 -23.33
N GLU A 60 18.06 17.32 -23.82
CA GLU A 60 17.40 18.30 -22.96
C GLU A 60 16.30 17.55 -22.20
N GLU A 61 16.36 17.58 -20.87
CA GLU A 61 15.30 17.00 -20.06
C GLU A 61 13.99 17.73 -20.36
N SER A 62 12.91 16.96 -20.57
CA SER A 62 11.58 17.52 -20.74
C SER A 62 11.20 18.41 -19.55
N PRO A 63 10.63 19.60 -19.79
CA PRO A 63 10.12 20.45 -18.71
C PRO A 63 8.84 19.87 -18.05
N TYR A 64 8.26 18.82 -18.64
CA TYR A 64 7.05 18.16 -18.15
C TYR A 64 7.37 16.80 -17.52
N LEU A 65 6.55 16.41 -16.54
CA LEU A 65 6.56 15.06 -15.97
C LEU A 65 6.13 14.02 -17.02
N ASP A 66 6.78 12.86 -17.00
CA ASP A 66 6.40 11.69 -17.82
C ASP A 66 5.24 10.94 -17.12
N VAL A 67 4.04 11.50 -17.22
CA VAL A 67 2.81 10.90 -16.68
C VAL A 67 1.97 10.38 -17.83
N ASN A 68 1.80 9.06 -17.90
CA ASN A 68 0.90 8.41 -18.85
C ASN A 68 -0.41 7.96 -18.17
N SER A 69 -1.36 7.49 -18.98
CA SER A 69 -2.69 7.08 -18.51
C SER A 69 -2.67 6.00 -17.41
N ASN A 70 -1.65 5.13 -17.36
CA ASN A 70 -1.57 4.11 -16.32
C ASN A 70 -1.28 4.70 -14.94
N GLN A 71 -0.72 5.92 -14.85
CA GLN A 71 -0.42 6.55 -13.56
C GLN A 71 -1.68 6.82 -12.73
N VAL A 72 -2.87 6.93 -13.35
CA VAL A 72 -4.17 7.01 -12.65
C VAL A 72 -4.37 5.83 -11.67
N HIS A 73 -3.77 4.68 -11.97
CA HIS A 73 -3.94 3.43 -11.21
C HIS A 73 -2.73 3.07 -10.36
N LEU A 74 -1.80 4.00 -10.14
CA LEU A 74 -0.57 3.78 -9.36
C LEU A 74 -0.40 4.86 -8.29
N GLY A 75 0.02 4.48 -7.09
CA GLY A 75 0.41 5.41 -6.02
C GLY A 75 -0.32 5.20 -4.70
N ASN A 76 -0.10 6.11 -3.75
CA ASN A 76 -0.56 5.96 -2.36
C ASN A 76 -2.02 6.38 -2.13
N LEU A 77 -2.60 7.18 -3.03
CA LEU A 77 -3.94 7.78 -2.91
C LEU A 77 -5.03 7.08 -3.75
N LEU A 78 -4.77 5.86 -4.22
CA LEU A 78 -5.77 5.09 -4.95
C LEU A 78 -7.01 4.84 -4.09
N LEU A 79 -8.17 5.30 -4.57
CA LEU A 79 -9.45 4.93 -3.98
C LEU A 79 -9.81 3.51 -4.42
N VAL A 80 -9.87 2.60 -3.46
CA VAL A 80 -10.26 1.22 -3.72
C VAL A 80 -11.49 0.88 -2.91
N ASN A 81 -12.55 0.53 -3.63
CA ASN A 81 -13.81 0.10 -3.08
C ASN A 81 -14.55 -0.73 -4.15
N LYS A 82 -15.83 -1.02 -3.91
CA LYS A 82 -16.65 -1.82 -4.83
C LYS A 82 -16.80 -1.19 -6.23
N ASP A 83 -16.79 0.13 -6.32
CA ASP A 83 -16.99 0.88 -7.55
C ASP A 83 -15.68 1.15 -8.30
N HIS A 84 -14.55 1.09 -7.58
CA HIS A 84 -13.21 1.36 -8.10
C HIS A 84 -12.23 0.21 -7.76
N PRO A 85 -12.37 -0.96 -8.41
CA PRO A 85 -11.44 -2.07 -8.20
C PRO A 85 -10.07 -1.79 -8.82
N VAL A 86 -9.03 -2.45 -8.32
CA VAL A 86 -7.65 -2.37 -8.83
C VAL A 86 -7.17 -3.66 -9.46
N SER A 87 -6.13 -3.55 -10.29
CA SER A 87 -5.41 -4.67 -10.89
C SER A 87 -4.08 -4.96 -10.18
N GLY A 88 -3.43 -6.06 -10.57
CA GLY A 88 -2.13 -6.45 -10.01
C GLY A 88 -0.99 -5.44 -10.22
N ASP A 89 -1.10 -4.54 -11.21
CA ASP A 89 -0.07 -3.53 -11.47
C ASP A 89 -0.04 -2.43 -10.38
N ALA A 90 -1.15 -2.25 -9.65
CA ALA A 90 -1.28 -1.27 -8.59
C ALA A 90 -0.64 -1.71 -7.26
N VAL A 91 -0.28 -2.98 -7.13
CA VAL A 91 0.28 -3.55 -5.89
C VAL A 91 1.66 -2.97 -5.60
N LYS A 92 1.92 -2.57 -4.35
CA LYS A 92 3.26 -2.18 -3.88
C LYS A 92 4.27 -3.29 -4.18
N LYS A 93 5.36 -2.94 -4.87
CA LYS A 93 6.36 -3.90 -5.36
C LYS A 93 7.29 -4.43 -4.27
N ASP A 94 7.34 -3.74 -3.13
CA ASP A 94 8.16 -4.02 -1.96
C ASP A 94 7.39 -4.81 -0.89
N VAL A 95 6.35 -5.56 -1.27
CA VAL A 95 5.63 -6.43 -0.33
C VAL A 95 6.47 -7.65 0.01
N VAL A 96 6.76 -7.81 1.30
CA VAL A 96 7.58 -8.90 1.85
C VAL A 96 6.88 -9.61 3.00
N ASN A 97 7.34 -10.82 3.34
CA ASN A 97 6.88 -11.52 4.54
C ASN A 97 7.55 -10.90 5.77
N LEU A 98 6.78 -10.26 6.66
CA LEU A 98 7.35 -9.60 7.83
C LEU A 98 8.06 -10.56 8.78
N PHE A 99 7.64 -11.83 8.87
CA PHE A 99 8.27 -12.79 9.76
C PHE A 99 9.74 -13.04 9.40
N ASP A 100 10.09 -12.96 8.12
CA ASP A 100 11.45 -13.16 7.61
C ASP A 100 12.33 -11.89 7.76
N HIS A 101 11.72 -10.74 8.03
CA HIS A 101 12.38 -9.43 8.14
C HIS A 101 12.26 -8.87 9.56
N LYS A 102 13.06 -9.42 10.49
CA LYS A 102 13.01 -9.01 11.92
C LYS A 102 13.33 -7.53 12.16
N ASP A 103 14.10 -6.91 11.27
CA ASP A 103 14.42 -5.48 11.31
C ASP A 103 13.20 -4.59 11.04
N LEU A 104 12.13 -5.14 10.45
CA LEU A 104 10.89 -4.42 10.18
C LEU A 104 9.84 -4.57 11.29
N MET A 105 10.13 -5.26 12.40
CA MET A 105 9.14 -5.61 13.43
C MET A 105 9.47 -5.05 14.82
N GLU A 106 10.22 -3.96 14.90
CA GLU A 106 10.50 -3.35 16.20
C GLU A 106 9.24 -2.71 16.79
N GLY A 107 8.92 -3.07 18.05
CA GLY A 107 7.85 -2.45 18.83
C GLY A 107 6.47 -3.10 18.69
N TYR A 108 6.30 -4.13 17.87
CA TYR A 108 5.02 -4.82 17.71
C TYR A 108 5.20 -6.32 17.42
N SER A 109 4.11 -7.09 17.46
CA SER A 109 4.09 -8.53 17.14
C SER A 109 3.22 -8.84 15.92
N LEU A 110 3.39 -10.04 15.35
CA LEU A 110 2.50 -10.55 14.31
C LEU A 110 1.50 -11.55 14.90
N LEU A 111 0.25 -11.49 14.46
CA LEU A 111 -0.75 -12.50 14.80
C LEU A 111 -0.47 -13.84 14.08
N ASP A 112 0.10 -13.78 12.88
CA ASP A 112 0.44 -14.94 12.06
C ASP A 112 1.79 -14.71 11.33
N ALA A 113 2.55 -15.78 11.10
CA ALA A 113 3.88 -15.72 10.47
C ALA A 113 3.85 -15.52 8.94
N GLN A 114 2.66 -15.51 8.32
CA GLN A 114 2.45 -15.31 6.89
C GLN A 114 2.03 -13.89 6.54
N ILE A 115 2.03 -12.97 7.51
CA ILE A 115 1.65 -11.57 7.28
C ILE A 115 2.67 -10.91 6.35
N MET A 116 2.14 -10.47 5.20
CA MET A 116 2.88 -9.74 4.18
C MET A 116 2.61 -8.24 4.33
N LEU A 117 3.60 -7.38 4.12
CA LEU A 117 3.41 -5.93 4.10
C LEU A 117 4.48 -5.26 3.23
N SER A 118 4.20 -4.08 2.69
CA SER A 118 5.23 -3.25 2.06
C SER A 118 6.31 -2.89 3.08
N GLU A 119 7.58 -3.05 2.71
CA GLU A 119 8.73 -2.66 3.54
C GLU A 119 8.65 -1.18 3.95
N ASP A 120 8.32 -0.31 2.99
CA ASP A 120 8.12 1.12 3.20
C ASP A 120 7.03 1.40 4.24
N LEU A 121 5.88 0.70 4.15
CA LEU A 121 4.81 0.82 5.14
C LEU A 121 5.23 0.34 6.52
N ALA A 122 5.97 -0.76 6.60
CA ALA A 122 6.46 -1.30 7.87
C ALA A 122 7.36 -0.29 8.59
N ARG A 123 8.21 0.44 7.85
CA ARG A 123 9.07 1.50 8.43
C ARG A 123 8.26 2.69 8.95
N HIS A 124 7.24 3.13 8.22
CA HIS A 124 6.32 4.17 8.70
C HIS A 124 5.57 3.71 9.95
N PHE A 125 5.11 2.45 9.97
CA PHE A 125 4.43 1.85 11.11
C PHE A 125 5.34 1.75 12.34
N MET A 126 6.60 1.30 12.19
CA MET A 126 7.58 1.28 13.29
C MET A 126 7.81 2.68 13.88
N THR A 127 7.89 3.71 13.04
CA THR A 127 8.05 5.10 13.50
C THR A 127 6.84 5.54 14.33
N MET A 128 5.64 5.20 13.87
CA MET A 128 4.39 5.46 14.60
C MET A 128 4.34 4.71 15.94
N VAL A 129 4.71 3.43 15.96
CA VAL A 129 4.73 2.59 17.17
C VAL A 129 5.78 3.07 18.17
N ASP A 130 6.96 3.52 17.72
CA ASP A 130 7.97 4.10 18.61
C ASP A 130 7.46 5.38 19.30
N ALA A 131 6.70 6.21 18.59
CA ALA A 131 6.05 7.37 19.18
C ALA A 131 4.98 6.98 20.21
N ALA A 132 4.13 6.01 19.89
CA ALA A 132 3.13 5.49 20.83
C ALA A 132 3.78 4.92 22.10
N ARG A 133 4.90 4.22 21.96
CA ARG A 133 5.67 3.68 23.08
C ARG A 133 6.17 4.77 24.02
N LYS A 134 6.59 5.93 23.49
CA LYS A 134 7.00 7.10 24.29
C LYS A 134 5.83 7.67 25.11
N ASP A 135 4.61 7.46 24.66
CA ASP A 135 3.37 7.81 25.37
C ASP A 135 2.84 6.68 26.27
N GLY A 136 3.58 5.56 26.39
CA GLY A 136 3.22 4.41 27.22
C GLY A 136 2.21 3.45 26.58
N VAL A 137 2.11 3.42 25.25
CA VAL A 137 1.24 2.53 24.48
C VAL A 137 2.11 1.61 23.62
N ASP A 138 2.18 0.32 23.93
CA ASP A 138 3.19 -0.59 23.36
C ASP A 138 2.71 -2.04 23.13
N HIS A 139 1.41 -2.33 23.15
CA HIS A 139 0.88 -3.68 22.99
C HIS A 139 0.38 -4.00 21.56
N PHE A 140 0.97 -3.36 20.55
CA PHE A 140 0.56 -3.48 19.15
C PHE A 140 0.81 -4.87 18.56
N LEU A 141 -0.13 -5.30 17.71
CA LEU A 141 0.04 -6.43 16.80
C LEU A 141 -0.47 -6.09 15.41
N ILE A 142 0.08 -6.72 14.37
CA ILE A 142 -0.53 -6.73 13.05
C ILE A 142 -1.31 -8.03 12.91
N SER A 143 -2.60 -7.93 12.57
CA SER A 143 -3.48 -9.08 12.33
C SER A 143 -3.68 -9.39 10.86
N SER A 144 -3.55 -8.40 9.98
CA SER A 144 -3.60 -8.57 8.53
C SER A 144 -2.81 -7.48 7.82
N GLY A 145 -2.21 -7.80 6.68
CA GLY A 145 -1.47 -6.88 5.82
C GLY A 145 -1.88 -7.06 4.37
N TYR A 146 -0.93 -7.17 3.44
CA TYR A 146 -1.23 -7.50 2.05
C TYR A 146 -1.95 -8.86 1.92
N ARG A 147 -3.03 -8.86 1.14
CA ARG A 147 -3.71 -10.08 0.67
C ARG A 147 -3.69 -10.08 -0.84
N ASP A 148 -3.16 -11.13 -1.44
CA ASP A 148 -3.26 -11.32 -2.89
C ASP A 148 -4.71 -11.54 -3.35
N PHE A 149 -4.94 -11.44 -4.65
CA PHE A 149 -6.27 -11.53 -5.26
C PHE A 149 -6.93 -12.89 -5.04
N ASP A 150 -6.16 -13.97 -5.08
CA ASP A 150 -6.67 -15.33 -4.87
C ASP A 150 -7.16 -15.52 -3.43
N LYS A 151 -6.36 -15.11 -2.43
CA LYS A 151 -6.78 -15.12 -1.02
C LYS A 151 -7.99 -14.24 -0.76
N GLN A 152 -8.07 -13.07 -1.41
CA GLN A 152 -9.22 -12.19 -1.28
C GLN A 152 -10.49 -12.84 -1.84
N GLU A 153 -10.38 -13.53 -2.97
CA GLU A 153 -11.49 -14.26 -3.59
C GLU A 153 -11.94 -15.46 -2.73
N GLU A 154 -11.00 -16.19 -2.14
CA GLU A 154 -11.30 -17.26 -1.17
C GLU A 154 -12.05 -16.73 0.05
N LEU A 155 -11.57 -15.62 0.63
CA LEU A 155 -12.22 -14.96 1.75
C LEU A 155 -13.64 -14.49 1.38
N TYR A 156 -13.79 -13.90 0.18
CA TYR A 156 -15.09 -13.46 -0.32
C TYR A 156 -16.08 -14.62 -0.46
N LYS A 157 -15.63 -15.76 -0.99
CA LYS A 157 -16.44 -16.98 -1.09
C LYS A 157 -16.83 -17.55 0.27
N GLU A 158 -15.93 -17.48 1.25
CA GLU A 158 -16.17 -18.01 2.60
C GLU A 158 -17.12 -17.12 3.41
N LYS A 159 -16.90 -15.80 3.40
CA LYS A 159 -17.60 -14.84 4.26
C LYS A 159 -18.83 -14.21 3.60
N GLY A 160 -18.88 -14.19 2.27
CA GLY A 160 -19.94 -13.53 1.50
C GLY A 160 -19.83 -12.01 1.47
N SER A 161 -20.66 -11.38 0.64
CA SER A 161 -20.62 -9.94 0.35
C SER A 161 -21.04 -9.03 1.50
N GLU A 162 -21.51 -9.59 2.62
CA GLU A 162 -21.81 -8.84 3.84
C GLU A 162 -20.53 -8.49 4.62
N TYR A 163 -19.47 -9.30 4.47
CA TYR A 163 -18.27 -9.23 5.32
C TYR A 163 -16.96 -9.08 4.53
N ALA A 164 -16.97 -9.38 3.24
CA ALA A 164 -15.78 -9.30 2.40
C ALA A 164 -16.12 -8.62 1.07
N LEU A 165 -15.13 -7.95 0.50
CA LEU A 165 -15.17 -7.39 -0.84
C LEU A 165 -14.56 -8.38 -1.85
N PRO A 166 -15.02 -8.39 -3.11
CA PRO A 166 -14.43 -9.21 -4.16
C PRO A 166 -12.97 -8.81 -4.41
N ALA A 167 -12.21 -9.69 -5.04
CA ALA A 167 -10.82 -9.41 -5.39
C ALA A 167 -10.70 -8.12 -6.24
N GLY A 168 -9.71 -7.30 -5.91
CA GLY A 168 -9.50 -5.98 -6.51
C GLY A 168 -10.30 -4.84 -5.84
N ALA A 169 -11.38 -5.12 -5.12
CA ALA A 169 -12.14 -4.09 -4.39
C ALA A 169 -11.70 -3.93 -2.92
N SER A 170 -10.71 -4.71 -2.47
CA SER A 170 -10.18 -4.69 -1.10
C SER A 170 -8.88 -3.91 -1.05
N GLU A 171 -8.75 -2.94 -0.14
CA GLU A 171 -7.52 -2.14 -0.03
C GLU A 171 -6.30 -2.99 0.39
N HIS A 172 -6.51 -4.14 1.05
CA HIS A 172 -5.44 -5.10 1.34
C HIS A 172 -4.78 -5.65 0.06
N ASN A 173 -5.45 -5.59 -1.10
CA ASN A 173 -4.83 -5.96 -2.38
C ASN A 173 -3.73 -4.98 -2.80
N LEU A 174 -3.69 -3.74 -2.30
CA LEU A 174 -2.65 -2.78 -2.67
C LEU A 174 -1.33 -2.94 -1.89
N GLY A 175 -1.40 -3.55 -0.71
CA GLY A 175 -0.29 -3.50 0.25
C GLY A 175 -0.12 -2.11 0.90
N LEU A 176 -1.17 -1.28 0.89
CA LEU A 176 -1.22 0.04 1.53
C LEU A 176 -2.10 0.06 2.81
N SER A 177 -2.78 -1.03 3.11
CA SER A 177 -3.63 -1.14 4.30
C SER A 177 -3.18 -2.29 5.19
N MET A 178 -3.42 -2.12 6.49
CA MET A 178 -3.15 -3.11 7.52
C MET A 178 -4.24 -3.10 8.58
N ASP A 179 -4.51 -4.29 9.12
CA ASP A 179 -5.33 -4.44 10.32
C ASP A 179 -4.38 -4.49 11.51
N ILE A 180 -4.52 -3.50 12.40
CA ILE A 180 -3.74 -3.36 13.63
C ILE A 180 -4.62 -3.82 14.79
N GLY A 181 -4.05 -4.62 15.69
CA GLY A 181 -4.69 -5.06 16.92
C GLY A 181 -3.91 -4.64 18.17
N SER A 182 -4.44 -5.06 19.32
CA SER A 182 -3.79 -4.95 20.62
C SER A 182 -3.83 -6.29 21.33
N SER A 183 -2.73 -6.65 21.99
CA SER A 183 -2.68 -7.85 22.84
C SER A 183 -3.47 -7.69 24.15
N LEU A 184 -3.98 -6.49 24.45
CA LEU A 184 -4.75 -6.22 25.67
C LEU A 184 -6.25 -6.43 25.48
N LYS A 185 -6.81 -5.83 24.43
CA LYS A 185 -8.27 -5.74 24.19
C LYS A 185 -8.54 -5.50 22.71
N GLU A 186 -9.81 -5.61 22.34
CA GLU A 186 -10.33 -5.11 21.06
C GLU A 186 -9.98 -3.64 20.84
N MET A 187 -9.70 -3.27 19.58
CA MET A 187 -9.21 -1.93 19.23
C MET A 187 -10.15 -0.79 19.60
N ASP A 188 -11.46 -1.04 19.66
CA ASP A 188 -12.44 -0.04 20.11
C ASP A 188 -12.28 0.36 21.59
N LYS A 189 -11.59 -0.47 22.38
CA LYS A 189 -11.41 -0.31 23.84
C LYS A 189 -9.95 -0.28 24.26
N ALA A 190 -9.03 -0.65 23.38
CA ALA A 190 -7.60 -0.71 23.67
C ALA A 190 -6.97 0.69 23.70
N PRO A 191 -5.95 0.92 24.55
CA PRO A 191 -5.13 2.13 24.48
C PRO A 191 -4.55 2.38 23.09
N GLU A 192 -4.14 1.32 22.38
CA GLU A 192 -3.61 1.36 21.02
C GLU A 192 -4.60 1.99 20.04
N GLY A 193 -5.85 1.53 20.01
CA GLY A 193 -6.86 2.06 19.10
C GLY A 193 -7.21 3.52 19.40
N LYS A 194 -7.27 3.90 20.68
CA LYS A 194 -7.47 5.31 21.06
C LYS A 194 -6.29 6.17 20.60
N TRP A 195 -5.06 5.73 20.86
CA TRP A 195 -3.86 6.48 20.50
C TRP A 195 -3.75 6.65 18.98
N LEU A 196 -4.00 5.58 18.21
CA LEU A 196 -3.97 5.64 16.74
C LEU A 196 -5.02 6.59 16.18
N LYS A 197 -6.25 6.60 16.72
CA LYS A 197 -7.31 7.54 16.28
C LYS A 197 -6.87 9.01 16.40
N GLU A 198 -6.06 9.34 17.41
CA GLU A 198 -5.62 10.70 17.69
C GLU A 198 -4.28 11.07 16.99
N ASN A 199 -3.46 10.08 16.63
CA ASN A 199 -2.06 10.32 16.25
C ASN A 199 -1.60 9.69 14.93
N ALA A 200 -2.31 8.69 14.39
CA ALA A 200 -1.82 7.94 13.22
C ALA A 200 -1.58 8.83 11.98
N TRP A 201 -2.36 9.90 11.85
CA TRP A 201 -2.25 10.88 10.77
C TRP A 201 -0.88 11.57 10.70
N LYS A 202 -0.17 11.69 11.82
CA LYS A 202 1.18 12.28 11.86
C LYS A 202 2.21 11.43 11.10
N TYR A 203 1.88 10.16 10.83
CA TYR A 203 2.78 9.17 10.25
C TYR A 203 2.30 8.69 8.89
N GLY A 204 1.37 9.40 8.24
CA GLY A 204 0.86 9.02 6.92
C GLY A 204 -0.34 8.08 6.93
N PHE A 205 -0.85 7.69 8.11
CA PHE A 205 -1.95 6.72 8.23
C PHE A 205 -3.28 7.38 8.58
N ILE A 206 -4.37 6.82 8.06
CA ILE A 206 -5.73 7.20 8.42
C ILE A 206 -6.48 5.99 8.97
N LEU A 207 -7.41 6.24 9.89
CA LEU A 207 -8.46 5.29 10.20
C LEU A 207 -9.43 5.27 9.02
N ARG A 208 -9.42 4.21 8.22
CA ARG A 208 -10.05 4.20 6.89
C ARG A 208 -11.58 4.21 6.95
N TYR A 209 -12.14 3.53 7.95
CA TYR A 209 -13.59 3.36 8.13
C TYR A 209 -14.03 3.84 9.52
N PRO A 210 -14.13 5.17 9.75
CA PRO A 210 -14.59 5.73 11.01
C PRO A 210 -16.13 5.69 11.14
N GLU A 211 -16.63 5.77 12.38
CA GLU A 211 -18.06 5.57 12.68
C GLU A 211 -18.99 6.61 12.04
N ASP A 212 -18.51 7.83 11.84
CA ASP A 212 -19.26 8.97 11.31
C ASP A 212 -19.21 9.06 9.78
N LYS A 213 -18.54 8.11 9.11
CA LYS A 213 -18.38 8.09 7.64
C LYS A 213 -18.96 6.86 6.95
N ILE A 214 -19.79 6.06 7.64
CA ILE A 214 -20.42 4.85 7.08
C ILE A 214 -21.22 5.16 5.81
N SER A 215 -21.94 6.30 5.76
CA SER A 215 -22.72 6.68 4.57
C SER A 215 -21.86 7.11 3.37
N ILE A 216 -20.58 7.37 3.59
CA ILE A 216 -19.62 7.82 2.58
C ILE A 216 -18.80 6.63 2.09
N THR A 217 -18.21 5.87 3.01
CA THR A 217 -17.36 4.71 2.67
C THR A 217 -18.16 3.48 2.27
N GLY A 218 -19.42 3.39 2.71
CA GLY A 218 -20.26 2.19 2.55
C GLY A 218 -19.84 1.00 3.43
N ILE A 219 -18.82 1.16 4.26
CA ILE A 219 -18.27 0.13 5.16
C ILE A 219 -18.59 0.51 6.61
N GLN A 220 -18.87 -0.50 7.44
CA GLN A 220 -19.12 -0.30 8.87
C GLN A 220 -17.88 0.21 9.58
N TYR A 221 -18.04 0.68 10.82
CA TYR A 221 -16.91 1.11 11.64
C TYR A 221 -15.90 -0.03 11.86
N GLU A 222 -14.65 0.19 11.46
CA GLU A 222 -13.54 -0.77 11.63
C GLU A 222 -12.38 -0.11 12.40
N PRO A 223 -12.36 -0.16 13.74
CA PRO A 223 -11.32 0.49 14.57
C PRO A 223 -9.90 -0.07 14.37
N TRP A 224 -9.76 -1.20 13.67
CA TRP A 224 -8.50 -1.88 13.42
C TRP A 224 -7.91 -1.56 12.04
N HIS A 225 -8.70 -1.06 11.07
CA HIS A 225 -8.27 -0.95 9.68
C HIS A 225 -7.66 0.41 9.38
N PHE A 226 -6.35 0.42 9.16
CA PHE A 226 -5.58 1.63 8.86
C PHE A 226 -5.02 1.58 7.45
N ARG A 227 -5.15 2.72 6.76
CA ARG A 227 -4.70 2.92 5.39
C ARG A 227 -3.59 3.95 5.37
N TYR A 228 -2.48 3.66 4.70
CA TYR A 228 -1.45 4.63 4.41
C TYR A 228 -1.83 5.47 3.18
N VAL A 229 -1.80 6.79 3.35
CA VAL A 229 -2.00 7.79 2.31
C VAL A 229 -0.82 8.76 2.19
N GLY A 230 0.14 8.68 3.12
CA GLY A 230 1.31 9.55 3.17
C GLY A 230 1.05 10.92 3.80
N LEU A 231 2.14 11.64 4.06
CA LEU A 231 2.11 13.07 4.39
C LEU A 231 2.25 13.90 3.10
N PRO A 232 1.63 15.08 3.04
CA PRO A 232 0.81 15.72 4.08
C PRO A 232 -0.67 15.27 4.04
N HIS A 233 -1.03 14.32 3.18
CA HIS A 233 -2.42 13.95 2.88
C HIS A 233 -3.22 13.55 4.12
N SER A 234 -2.66 12.64 4.91
CA SER A 234 -3.25 12.20 6.19
C SER A 234 -3.49 13.35 7.17
N ALA A 235 -2.63 14.37 7.20
CA ALA A 235 -2.83 15.56 8.03
C ALA A 235 -4.03 16.38 7.57
N VAL A 236 -4.13 16.67 6.26
CA VAL A 236 -5.29 17.39 5.69
C VAL A 236 -6.58 16.64 5.98
N MET A 237 -6.57 15.31 5.81
CA MET A 237 -7.73 14.45 6.07
C MET A 237 -8.14 14.49 7.54
N TYR A 238 -7.19 14.42 8.46
CA TYR A 238 -7.45 14.48 9.89
C TYR A 238 -8.04 15.83 10.31
N GLU A 239 -7.40 16.94 9.92
CA GLU A 239 -7.83 18.29 10.30
C GLU A 239 -9.22 18.66 9.78
N LYS A 240 -9.57 18.14 8.59
CA LYS A 240 -10.88 18.38 7.97
C LYS A 240 -11.92 17.30 8.28
N ASN A 241 -11.56 16.29 9.08
CA ASN A 241 -12.39 15.11 9.35
C ASN A 241 -12.96 14.49 8.06
N MET A 242 -12.08 14.12 7.13
CA MET A 242 -12.45 13.57 5.81
C MET A 242 -12.13 12.08 5.71
N ALA A 243 -13.04 11.31 5.12
CA ALA A 243 -12.72 10.02 4.53
C ALA A 243 -11.89 10.19 3.23
N LEU A 244 -11.30 9.11 2.72
CA LEU A 244 -10.50 9.17 1.49
C LEU A 244 -11.34 9.64 0.29
N GLU A 245 -12.58 9.19 0.21
CA GLU A 245 -13.57 9.61 -0.79
C GLU A 245 -13.74 11.14 -0.79
N GLU A 246 -14.06 11.72 0.37
CA GLU A 246 -14.25 13.17 0.51
C GLU A 246 -12.96 13.95 0.23
N TYR A 247 -11.81 13.40 0.62
CA TYR A 247 -10.52 14.04 0.41
C TYR A 247 -10.18 14.16 -1.08
N LEU A 248 -10.42 13.12 -1.86
CA LEU A 248 -10.18 13.15 -3.30
C LEU A 248 -11.13 14.14 -3.99
N ASP A 249 -12.41 14.16 -3.62
CA ASP A 249 -13.36 15.16 -4.11
C ASP A 249 -12.94 16.59 -3.74
N TYR A 250 -12.44 16.79 -2.51
CA TYR A 250 -11.91 18.07 -2.06
C TYR A 250 -10.71 18.51 -2.91
N LEU A 251 -9.74 17.64 -3.17
CA LEU A 251 -8.60 17.96 -4.03
C LEU A 251 -9.03 18.33 -5.45
N LYS A 252 -10.00 17.61 -6.03
CA LYS A 252 -10.58 17.94 -7.35
C LYS A 252 -11.18 19.34 -7.38
N GLN A 253 -11.92 19.70 -6.33
CA GLN A 253 -12.57 21.01 -6.21
C GLN A 253 -11.58 22.15 -6.00
N GLN A 254 -10.54 21.94 -5.18
CA GLN A 254 -9.53 22.97 -4.93
C GLN A 254 -8.56 23.12 -6.10
N GLY A 255 -8.27 22.03 -6.82
CA GLY A 255 -7.24 21.96 -7.86
C GLY A 255 -5.82 22.00 -7.30
N LYS A 256 -5.53 22.90 -6.35
CA LYS A 256 -4.24 22.98 -5.67
C LYS A 256 -4.40 23.56 -4.26
N ILE A 257 -3.68 22.97 -3.31
CA ILE A 257 -3.60 23.43 -1.92
C ILE A 257 -2.14 23.44 -1.45
N THR A 258 -1.89 24.10 -0.33
CA THR A 258 -0.61 24.07 0.38
C THR A 258 -0.86 23.69 1.82
N GLU A 259 -0.03 22.83 2.38
CA GLU A 259 -0.13 22.33 3.75
C GLU A 259 1.23 22.34 4.44
N THR A 260 1.28 22.60 5.74
CA THR A 260 2.54 22.60 6.50
C THR A 260 2.47 21.59 7.64
N VAL A 261 3.29 20.53 7.54
CA VAL A 261 3.39 19.48 8.56
C VAL A 261 4.80 19.48 9.13
N GLU A 262 4.93 19.60 10.45
CA GLU A 262 6.22 19.57 11.17
C GLU A 262 7.29 20.52 10.59
N GLY A 263 6.87 21.71 10.14
CA GLY A 263 7.76 22.73 9.59
C GLY A 263 8.17 22.52 8.12
N LYS A 264 7.69 21.44 7.49
CA LYS A 264 7.80 21.21 6.05
C LYS A 264 6.54 21.67 5.34
N THR A 265 6.71 22.43 4.26
CA THR A 265 5.58 22.93 3.47
C THR A 265 5.46 22.11 2.19
N TYR A 266 4.24 21.68 1.89
CA TYR A 266 3.91 20.84 0.76
C TYR A 266 2.93 21.57 -0.15
N GLU A 267 3.14 21.46 -1.45
CA GLU A 267 2.10 21.75 -2.45
C GLU A 267 1.45 20.44 -2.88
N ILE A 268 0.12 20.43 -2.94
CA ILE A 268 -0.66 19.28 -3.43
C ILE A 268 -1.51 19.79 -4.57
N ALA A 269 -1.30 19.29 -5.78
CA ALA A 269 -2.04 19.69 -6.97
C ALA A 269 -2.69 18.47 -7.64
N TYR A 270 -3.98 18.59 -7.95
CA TYR A 270 -4.74 17.60 -8.70
C TYR A 270 -4.76 17.98 -10.18
N TYR A 271 -4.53 17.00 -11.04
CA TYR A 271 -4.58 17.11 -12.49
C TYR A 271 -5.53 16.05 -13.06
N PRO A 272 -6.60 16.47 -13.78
CA PRO A 272 -7.43 15.54 -14.52
C PRO A 272 -6.60 14.75 -15.56
N SER A 273 -7.03 13.53 -15.86
CA SER A 273 -6.38 12.65 -16.85
C SER A 273 -6.19 13.29 -18.24
N ALA A 274 -7.08 14.19 -18.63
CA ALA A 274 -6.98 14.96 -19.87
C ALA A 274 -5.74 15.89 -19.92
N ASP A 275 -5.20 16.27 -18.76
CA ASP A 275 -4.11 17.25 -18.63
C ASP A 275 -2.75 16.62 -18.26
N MET A 276 -2.69 15.29 -18.09
CA MET A 276 -1.48 14.59 -17.60
C MET A 276 -0.22 14.80 -18.46
N GLY A 277 -0.38 14.96 -19.77
CA GLY A 277 0.75 15.21 -20.68
C GLY A 277 1.33 16.64 -20.63
N LYS A 278 0.83 17.49 -19.71
CA LYS A 278 1.19 18.91 -19.61
C LYS A 278 1.50 19.34 -18.17
N ILE A 279 1.81 18.39 -17.30
CA ILE A 279 2.15 18.69 -15.91
C ILE A 279 3.60 19.17 -15.86
N ASP A 280 3.82 20.43 -15.49
CA ASP A 280 5.16 20.98 -15.29
C ASP A 280 5.91 20.18 -14.23
N LYS A 281 7.18 19.87 -14.52
CA LYS A 281 8.07 19.22 -13.55
C LYS A 281 8.27 20.17 -12.35
N PRO A 282 7.99 19.73 -11.11
CA PRO A 282 8.22 20.56 -9.94
C PRO A 282 9.67 20.99 -9.84
N ALA A 283 9.91 22.22 -9.34
CA ALA A 283 11.27 22.73 -9.15
C ALA A 283 12.03 21.95 -8.05
N SER A 284 11.31 21.41 -7.07
CA SER A 284 11.87 20.54 -6.03
C SER A 284 12.04 19.12 -6.57
N ALA A 285 13.14 18.48 -6.20
CA ALA A 285 13.37 17.06 -6.50
C ALA A 285 12.53 16.12 -5.62
N ASN A 286 11.97 16.63 -4.52
CA ASN A 286 11.18 15.86 -3.57
C ASN A 286 9.69 15.99 -3.92
N TYR A 287 9.23 15.15 -4.84
CA TYR A 287 7.82 15.04 -5.20
C TYR A 287 7.37 13.59 -5.33
N GLU A 288 6.08 13.38 -5.09
CA GLU A 288 5.38 12.12 -5.32
C GLU A 288 4.23 12.33 -6.30
N ILE A 289 3.91 11.29 -7.07
CA ILE A 289 2.76 11.26 -7.96
C ILE A 289 1.90 10.07 -7.56
N SER A 290 0.61 10.30 -7.36
CA SER A 290 -0.37 9.25 -7.15
C SER A 290 -1.56 9.47 -8.06
N GLY A 291 -2.04 8.42 -8.70
CA GLY A 291 -3.40 8.40 -9.21
C GLY A 291 -4.44 8.42 -8.08
N ASP A 292 -5.67 8.75 -8.43
CA ASP A 292 -6.84 8.63 -7.55
C ASP A 292 -7.64 7.33 -7.79
N ASN A 293 -7.22 6.53 -8.78
CA ASN A 293 -7.90 5.34 -9.30
C ASN A 293 -9.21 5.60 -10.09
N ILE A 294 -9.49 6.85 -10.45
CA ILE A 294 -10.74 7.25 -11.10
C ILE A 294 -10.45 7.96 -12.41
N ASP A 295 -9.90 9.18 -12.34
CA ASP A 295 -9.85 10.09 -13.47
C ASP A 295 -8.73 11.15 -13.39
N GLY A 296 -7.81 11.07 -12.42
CA GLY A 296 -6.72 12.04 -12.31
C GLY A 296 -5.50 11.56 -11.53
N VAL A 297 -4.54 12.48 -11.41
CA VAL A 297 -3.34 12.33 -10.58
C VAL A 297 -3.20 13.50 -9.63
N ILE A 298 -2.62 13.21 -8.49
CA ILE A 298 -2.20 14.13 -7.45
C ILE A 298 -0.67 14.19 -7.51
N VAL A 299 -0.13 15.40 -7.64
CA VAL A 299 1.30 15.67 -7.49
C VAL A 299 1.52 16.38 -6.17
N THR A 300 2.36 15.79 -5.34
CA THR A 300 2.70 16.29 -4.00
C THR A 300 4.15 16.69 -4.01
N THR A 301 4.47 17.96 -3.71
CA THR A 301 5.83 18.48 -3.76
C THR A 301 6.20 19.08 -2.41
N GLU A 302 7.29 18.60 -1.79
CA GLU A 302 7.89 19.25 -0.63
C GLU A 302 8.65 20.49 -1.11
N LYS A 303 8.24 21.68 -0.66
CA LYS A 303 8.91 22.94 -0.99
C LYS A 303 10.19 23.05 -0.18
N GLU A 304 11.31 23.31 -0.86
CA GLU A 304 12.55 23.70 -0.19
C GLU A 304 12.31 25.00 0.56
N GLN A 305 12.77 25.09 1.82
CA GLN A 305 12.80 26.36 2.52
C GLN A 305 13.74 27.29 1.75
N ALA A 306 13.24 28.48 1.38
CA ALA A 306 14.10 29.50 0.79
C ALA A 306 15.24 29.76 1.79
N ALA A 307 16.49 29.58 1.35
CA ALA A 307 17.64 29.96 2.15
C ALA A 307 17.56 31.47 2.40
N GLU A 308 17.38 31.88 3.66
CA GLU A 308 17.47 33.28 4.10
C GLU A 308 18.91 33.80 4.03
#